data_AF-A0A836RJN7-F1
#
_entry.id   AF-A0A836RJN7-F1
#
_cell.length_a   1.000
_cell.length_b   1.000
_cell.length_c   1.000
_cell.angle_alpha   90.00
_cell.angle_beta   90.00
_cell.angle_gamma   90.00
#
_symmetry.space_group_name_H-M   'P 1'
#
loop_
_entity.id
_entity.type
_entity.pdbx_description
1 polymer ?
#
loop_
_entity_poly.entity_id
_entity_poly.type
_entity_poly.pdbx_seq_one_letter_code
_entity_poly.pdbx_strand_id
1 'polypeptide(L)'
;RSPVKIRRLLAEKFERDVLADLEYRLSWINTIVKSAPMLGLLGTVVGMINAFGKIAAASQTGADPSKLANDISFALFTTALGLTIAIPLVLAGAMINVRIGKLQDSVQHSVGEFLDDLEAAVTGGGRA
;
A
#
# COMPACT_ATOMS: atom_id res chain seq x y z
N ARG A 1 27.12 -29.96 11.82
CA ARG A 1 25.75 -29.87 11.23
C ARG A 1 25.66 -28.50 10.58
N SER A 2 25.41 -28.39 9.26
CA SER A 2 25.86 -27.23 8.50
C SER A 2 25.21 -25.89 8.96
N PRO A 3 26.01 -24.85 9.20
CA PRO A 3 25.55 -23.49 9.57
C PRO A 3 24.53 -22.92 8.58
N VAL A 4 24.69 -23.29 7.30
CA VAL A 4 23.77 -22.97 6.20
C VAL A 4 22.33 -23.39 6.50
N LYS A 5 22.13 -24.52 7.19
CA LYS A 5 20.78 -24.99 7.54
C LYS A 5 20.14 -24.12 8.62
N ILE A 6 20.92 -23.66 9.60
CA ILE A 6 20.45 -22.77 10.68
C ILE A 6 20.10 -21.40 10.10
N ARG A 7 20.98 -20.85 9.25
CA ARG A 7 20.75 -19.57 8.56
C ARG A 7 19.46 -19.60 7.72
N ARG A 8 19.23 -20.69 6.97
CA ARG A 8 18.01 -20.87 6.20
C ARG A 8 16.75 -20.94 7.08
N LEU A 9 16.80 -21.72 8.17
CA LEU A 9 15.66 -21.86 9.08
C LEU A 9 15.33 -20.53 9.78
N LEU A 10 16.34 -19.76 10.16
CA LEU A 10 16.15 -18.42 10.76
C LEU A 10 15.56 -17.43 9.76
N ALA A 11 16.04 -17.44 8.51
CA ALA A 11 15.47 -16.61 7.45
C ALA A 11 14.00 -16.96 7.18
N GLU A 12 13.69 -18.24 7.01
CA GLU A 12 12.30 -18.72 6.82
C GLU A 12 11.40 -18.31 8.00
N LYS A 13 11.92 -18.37 9.24
CA LYS A 13 11.16 -18.00 10.43
C LYS A 13 10.94 -16.49 10.55
N PHE A 14 11.96 -15.68 10.26
CA PHE A 14 11.85 -14.22 10.26
C PHE A 14 10.86 -13.73 9.20
N GLU A 15 10.92 -14.31 7.99
CA GLU A 15 9.99 -14.00 6.91
C GLU A 15 8.55 -14.33 7.32
N ARG A 16 8.32 -15.52 7.90
CA ARG A 16 6.98 -15.96 8.29
C ARG A 16 6.41 -15.22 9.49
N ASP A 17 7.21 -14.93 10.51
CA ASP A 17 6.70 -14.39 11.78
C ASP A 17 6.71 -12.85 11.80
N VAL A 18 7.68 -12.21 11.12
CA VAL A 18 7.85 -10.75 11.17
C VAL A 18 7.37 -10.10 9.87
N LEU A 19 7.88 -10.55 8.71
CA LEU A 19 7.52 -9.91 7.45
C LEU A 19 6.04 -10.13 7.11
N ALA A 20 5.50 -11.33 7.32
CA ALA A 20 4.10 -11.61 7.06
C ALA A 20 3.14 -10.76 7.94
N ASP A 21 3.46 -10.49 9.21
CA ASP A 21 2.61 -9.63 10.06
C ASP A 21 2.67 -8.16 9.60
N LEU A 22 3.85 -7.69 9.19
CA LEU A 22 4.01 -6.35 8.60
C LEU A 22 3.25 -6.23 7.27
N GLU A 23 3.36 -7.23 6.40
CA GLU A 23 2.61 -7.29 5.13
C GLU A 23 1.10 -7.33 5.35
N TYR A 24 0.62 -8.10 6.33
CA TYR A 24 -0.80 -8.17 6.65
C TYR A 24 -1.36 -6.81 7.07
N ARG A 25 -0.63 -6.08 7.94
CA ARG A 25 -1.00 -4.72 8.35
C ARG A 25 -0.97 -3.73 7.18
N LEU A 26 0.01 -3.86 6.28
CA LEU A 26 0.12 -3.01 5.10
C LEU A 26 -0.90 -3.34 4.01
N SER A 27 -1.38 -4.58 3.94
CA SER A 27 -2.38 -5.02 2.97
C SER A 27 -3.68 -4.21 3.05
N TRP A 28 -4.12 -3.89 4.28
CA TRP A 28 -5.28 -3.02 4.49
C TRP A 28 -5.05 -1.59 3.99
N ILE A 29 -3.87 -1.02 4.27
CA ILE A 29 -3.51 0.32 3.79
C ILE A 29 -3.46 0.32 2.26
N ASN A 30 -2.82 -0.67 1.64
CA ASN A 30 -2.76 -0.83 0.19
C ASN A 30 -4.14 -0.95 -0.45
N THR A 31 -5.08 -1.65 0.21
CA THR A 31 -6.46 -1.74 -0.26
C THR A 31 -7.11 -0.37 -0.27
N ILE A 32 -6.98 0.41 0.81
CA ILE A 32 -7.53 1.77 0.90
C ILE A 32 -6.92 2.69 -0.17
N VAL A 33 -5.60 2.62 -0.36
CA VAL A 33 -4.87 3.38 -1.38
C VAL A 33 -5.46 3.13 -2.77
N LYS A 34 -5.73 1.86 -3.11
CA LYS A 34 -6.29 1.46 -4.40
C LYS A 34 -7.76 1.81 -4.54
N SER A 35 -8.52 1.76 -3.44
CA SER A 35 -9.96 2.04 -3.43
C SER A 35 -10.30 3.54 -3.45
N ALA A 36 -9.45 4.42 -2.92
CA ALA A 36 -9.72 5.86 -2.85
C ALA A 36 -9.99 6.52 -4.23
N PRO A 37 -9.20 6.26 -5.30
CA PRO A 37 -9.50 6.77 -6.64
C PRO A 37 -10.81 6.20 -7.20
N MET A 38 -11.11 4.93 -6.92
CA MET A 38 -12.34 4.27 -7.38
C MET A 38 -13.58 4.92 -6.76
N LEU A 39 -13.49 5.37 -5.49
CA LEU A 39 -14.54 6.16 -4.85
C LEU A 39 -14.70 7.55 -5.47
N GLY A 40 -13.60 8.22 -5.85
CA GLY A 40 -13.66 9.49 -6.57
C GLY A 40 -14.30 9.36 -7.96
N LEU A 41 -14.04 8.25 -8.65
CA LEU A 41 -14.70 7.90 -9.91
C LEU A 41 -16.19 7.59 -9.71
N LEU A 42 -16.56 6.92 -8.63
CA LEU A 42 -17.97 6.69 -8.30
C LEU A 42 -18.71 8.04 -8.14
N GLY A 43 -18.07 9.03 -7.49
CA GLY A 43 -18.61 10.37 -7.36
C GLY A 43 -18.86 11.07 -8.70
N THR A 44 -17.97 10.89 -9.70
CA THR A 44 -18.23 11.43 -11.04
C THR A 44 -19.40 10.76 -11.73
N VAL A 45 -19.50 9.42 -11.61
CA VAL A 45 -20.63 8.67 -12.18
C VAL A 45 -21.95 9.17 -11.58
N VAL A 46 -22.03 9.33 -10.26
CA VAL A 46 -23.23 9.84 -9.58
C VAL A 46 -23.56 11.27 -10.01
N GLY A 47 -22.57 12.16 -10.11
CA GLY A 47 -22.79 13.53 -10.55
C GLY A 47 -23.27 13.63 -12.00
N MET A 48 -22.72 12.80 -12.90
CA MET A 48 -23.17 12.73 -14.29
C MET A 48 -24.60 12.15 -14.42
N ILE A 49 -24.97 11.15 -13.61
CA ILE A 49 -26.34 10.62 -13.56
C ILE A 49 -27.34 11.73 -13.18
N ASN A 50 -27.01 12.54 -12.17
CA ASN A 50 -27.85 13.66 -11.75
C ASN A 50 -27.96 14.74 -12.83
N ALA A 51 -26.84 15.09 -13.47
CA ALA A 51 -26.81 16.06 -14.56
C ALA A 51 -27.72 15.63 -15.73
N PHE A 52 -27.58 14.40 -16.20
CA PHE A 52 -28.41 13.87 -17.29
C PHE A 52 -29.88 13.66 -16.88
N GLY A 53 -30.14 13.29 -15.62
CA GLY A 53 -31.51 13.23 -15.09
C GLY A 53 -32.24 14.57 -15.15
N LYS A 54 -31.54 15.67 -14.85
CA LYS A 54 -32.10 17.03 -14.98
C LYS A 54 -32.36 17.43 -16.43
N ILE A 55 -31.50 17.03 -17.36
CA ILE A 55 -31.73 17.22 -18.80
C ILE A 55 -33.00 16.51 -19.24
N ALA A 56 -33.18 15.24 -18.85
CA ALA A 56 -34.35 14.45 -19.20
C ALA A 56 -35.65 15.07 -18.63
N ALA A 57 -35.61 15.58 -17.40
CA ALA A 57 -36.76 16.22 -16.76
C ALA A 57 -37.12 17.60 -17.35
N ALA A 58 -36.13 18.35 -17.84
CA ALA A 58 -36.31 19.69 -18.42
C ALA A 58 -36.64 19.67 -19.94
N SER A 59 -37.01 18.50 -20.47
CA SER A 59 -37.21 18.23 -21.90
C SER A 59 -38.21 19.15 -22.63
N GLN A 60 -39.08 19.87 -21.91
CA GLN A 60 -40.05 20.82 -22.48
C GLN A 60 -39.68 22.31 -22.32
N THR A 61 -38.81 22.66 -21.37
CA THR A 61 -38.46 24.06 -21.03
C THR A 61 -36.98 24.41 -21.26
N GLY A 62 -36.16 23.41 -21.61
CA GLY A 62 -34.71 23.54 -21.72
C GLY A 62 -34.03 23.39 -20.35
N ALA A 63 -32.98 22.58 -20.29
CA ALA A 63 -32.19 22.44 -19.08
C ALA A 63 -31.36 23.71 -18.84
N ASP A 64 -31.42 24.27 -17.62
CA ASP A 64 -30.60 25.43 -17.23
C ASP A 64 -29.10 25.06 -17.26
N PRO A 65 -28.31 25.64 -18.18
CA PRO A 65 -26.90 25.31 -18.35
C PRO A 65 -26.07 25.55 -17.09
N SER A 66 -26.45 26.53 -16.26
CA SER A 66 -25.73 26.85 -15.02
C SER A 66 -25.88 25.73 -13.99
N LYS A 67 -27.07 25.12 -13.90
CA LYS A 67 -27.31 23.98 -12.99
C LYS A 67 -26.54 22.74 -13.43
N LEU A 68 -26.48 22.50 -14.74
CA LEU A 68 -25.74 21.40 -15.31
C LEU A 68 -24.23 21.54 -15.06
N ALA A 69 -23.70 22.75 -15.27
CA ALA A 69 -22.29 23.06 -15.00
C ALA A 69 -21.93 22.83 -13.53
N ASN A 70 -22.82 23.17 -12.59
CA ASN A 70 -22.60 22.90 -11.17
C ASN A 70 -22.54 21.40 -10.83
N ASP A 71 -23.43 20.57 -11.39
CA ASP A 71 -23.40 19.12 -11.13
C ASP A 71 -22.13 18.46 -11.70
N ILE A 72 -21.70 18.89 -12.89
CA ILE A 72 -20.47 18.41 -13.52
C ILE A 72 -19.24 18.90 -12.74
N SER A 73 -19.24 20.14 -12.26
CA SER A 73 -18.17 20.66 -11.41
C SER A 73 -18.05 19.85 -10.11
N PHE A 74 -19.19 19.55 -9.47
CA PHE A 74 -19.22 18.67 -8.29
C PHE A 74 -18.66 17.28 -8.60
N ALA A 75 -19.07 16.67 -9.72
CA ALA A 75 -18.51 15.40 -10.20
C ALA A 75 -16.98 15.46 -10.26
N LEU A 76 -16.41 16.44 -10.96
CA LEU A 76 -14.95 16.59 -11.09
C LEU A 76 -14.25 16.82 -9.75
N PHE A 77 -14.88 17.58 -8.84
CA PHE A 77 -14.34 17.82 -7.50
C PHE A 77 -14.22 16.52 -6.69
N THR A 78 -15.19 15.61 -6.79
CA THR A 78 -15.12 14.31 -6.09
C THR A 78 -13.95 13.44 -6.57
N THR A 79 -13.62 13.47 -7.87
CA THR A 79 -12.42 12.79 -8.39
C THR A 79 -11.14 13.45 -7.91
N ALA A 80 -11.09 14.80 -7.93
CA ALA A 80 -9.93 15.52 -7.42
C ALA A 80 -9.64 15.14 -5.97
N LEU A 81 -10.66 15.10 -5.10
CA LEU A 81 -10.51 14.66 -3.71
C LEU A 81 -10.01 13.21 -3.58
N GLY A 82 -10.57 12.28 -4.38
CA GLY A 82 -10.12 10.89 -4.39
C GLY A 82 -8.64 10.74 -4.75
N LEU A 83 -8.15 11.54 -5.70
CA LEU A 83 -6.74 11.59 -6.09
C LEU A 83 -5.87 12.28 -5.04
N THR A 84 -6.34 13.39 -4.45
CA THR A 84 -5.62 14.10 -3.39
C THR A 84 -5.36 13.22 -2.17
N ILE A 85 -6.26 12.27 -1.86
CA ILE A 85 -6.06 11.30 -0.79
C ILE A 85 -5.16 10.14 -1.26
N ALA A 86 -5.37 9.63 -2.48
CA ALA A 86 -4.64 8.47 -2.97
C ALA A 86 -3.14 8.75 -3.17
N ILE A 87 -2.76 9.90 -3.74
CA ILE A 87 -1.37 10.20 -4.09
C ILE A 87 -0.44 10.18 -2.85
N PRO A 88 -0.74 10.90 -1.75
CA PRO A 88 0.09 10.84 -0.53
C PRO A 88 0.14 9.44 0.07
N LEU A 89 -0.97 8.70 0.03
CA LEU A 89 -1.05 7.34 0.56
C LEU A 89 -0.17 6.36 -0.23
N VAL A 90 -0.13 6.46 -1.56
CA VAL A 90 0.79 5.68 -2.41
C VAL A 90 2.24 5.97 -2.03
N LEU A 91 2.60 7.25 -1.88
CA LEU A 91 3.97 7.64 -1.53
C LEU A 91 4.36 7.14 -0.13
N ALA A 92 3.46 7.26 0.85
CA ALA A 92 3.67 6.73 2.20
C ALA A 92 3.85 5.21 2.19
N GLY A 93 3.00 4.48 1.45
CA GLY A 93 3.13 3.03 1.28
C GLY A 93 4.47 2.63 0.66
N ALA A 94 4.93 3.36 -0.36
CA ALA A 94 6.23 3.11 -0.98
C ALA A 94 7.39 3.32 0.02
N MET A 95 7.35 4.40 0.81
CA MET A 95 8.37 4.66 1.85
C MET A 95 8.43 3.55 2.90
N ILE A 96 7.28 3.03 3.33
CA ILE A 96 7.23 1.95 4.33
C ILE A 96 7.81 0.65 3.75
N ASN A 97 7.46 0.29 2.51
CA ASN A 97 8.01 -0.90 1.86
C ASN A 97 9.54 -0.83 1.73
N VAL A 98 10.09 0.34 1.36
CA VAL A 98 11.55 0.56 1.34
C VAL A 98 12.15 0.38 2.74
N ARG A 99 11.47 0.85 3.79
CA ARG A 99 11.96 0.71 5.17
C ARG A 99 11.94 -0.75 5.63
N ILE A 100 10.93 -1.53 5.25
CA ILE A 100 10.85 -2.97 5.53
C ILE A 100 11.98 -3.72 4.84
N GLY A 101 12.25 -3.44 3.56
CA GLY A 101 13.38 -4.05 2.85
C GLY A 101 14.71 -3.76 3.54
N LYS A 102 14.96 -2.50 3.93
CA LYS A 102 16.16 -2.14 4.70
C LYS A 102 16.26 -2.86 6.05
N LEU A 103 15.14 -3.07 6.73
CA LEU A 103 15.10 -3.81 7.99
C LEU A 103 15.45 -5.29 7.77
N GLN A 104 14.88 -5.90 6.73
CA GLN A 104 15.18 -7.28 6.35
C GLN A 104 16.66 -7.46 6.03
N ASP A 105 17.23 -6.58 5.21
CA ASP A 105 18.66 -6.62 4.86
C ASP A 105 19.54 -6.49 6.11
N SER A 106 19.22 -5.56 7.01
CA SER A 106 19.96 -5.35 8.25
C SER A 106 19.92 -6.59 9.14
N VAL A 107 18.74 -7.21 9.30
CA VAL A 107 18.57 -8.44 10.10
C VAL A 107 19.35 -9.60 9.48
N GLN A 108 19.29 -9.78 8.16
CA GLN A 108 20.04 -10.82 7.48
C GLN A 108 21.55 -10.65 7.64
N HIS A 109 22.05 -9.42 7.62
CA HIS A 109 23.46 -9.12 7.85
C HIS A 109 23.88 -9.44 9.28
N SER A 110 23.17 -8.92 10.29
CA SER A 110 23.51 -9.15 11.70
C SER A 110 23.40 -10.61 12.12
N VAL A 111 22.39 -11.34 11.62
CA VAL A 111 22.27 -12.78 11.87
C VAL A 111 23.39 -13.55 11.17
N GLY A 112 23.81 -13.13 9.97
CA GLY A 112 24.94 -13.72 9.26
C GLY A 112 26.23 -13.61 10.07
N GLU A 113 26.61 -12.39 10.45
CA GLU A 113 27.82 -12.13 11.25
C GLU A 113 27.80 -12.89 12.58
N PHE A 114 26.66 -12.89 13.29
CA PHE A 114 26.53 -13.62 14.55
C PHE A 114 26.72 -15.13 14.40
N LEU A 115 26.21 -15.73 13.32
CA LEU A 115 26.37 -17.16 13.07
C LEU A 115 27.82 -17.51 12.71
N ASP A 116 28.49 -16.65 11.95
CA ASP A 116 29.90 -16.82 11.58
C ASP A 116 30.80 -16.73 12.83
N ASP A 117 30.53 -15.78 13.73
CA ASP A 117 31.23 -15.64 15.02
C ASP A 117 31.02 -16.86 15.94
N LEU A 118 29.78 -17.37 16.00
CA LEU A 118 29.48 -18.59 16.76
C LEU A 118 30.19 -19.81 16.18
N GLU A 119 30.27 -19.93 14.85
CA GLU A 119 31.01 -21.02 14.22
C GLU A 119 32.50 -20.94 14.55
N ALA A 120 33.09 -19.75 14.50
CA ALA A 120 34.49 -19.53 14.88
C ALA A 120 34.74 -19.89 16.35
N ALA A 121 33.84 -19.53 17.27
CA ALA A 121 33.96 -19.86 18.69
C ALA A 121 33.83 -21.38 18.95
N VAL A 122 32.88 -22.04 18.29
CA VAL A 122 32.63 -23.50 18.45
C VAL A 122 33.77 -24.32 17.84
N THR A 123 34.32 -23.91 16.70
CA THR A 123 35.45 -24.61 16.05
C THR A 123 36.79 -24.29 16.72
N GLY A 124 36.95 -23.09 17.29
CA GLY A 124 38.14 -22.67 18.05
C GLY A 124 38.24 -23.32 19.44
N GLY A 125 37.13 -23.60 20.11
CA GLY A 125 37.09 -24.23 21.44
C GLY A 125 37.39 -25.74 21.47
N GLY A 126 37.48 -26.41 20.31
CA GLY A 126 37.69 -27.86 20.22
C GLY A 126 39.15 -28.34 20.25
N ARG A 127 40.12 -27.45 20.50
CA ARG A 127 41.58 -27.77 20.49
C ARG A 127 42.28 -27.56 21.84
N ALA A 128 41.54 -27.42 22.94
CA ALA A 128 42.09 -27.40 24.30
C ALA A 128 41.86 -28.74 25.00
#